data_AF-A0A537R650-F1
#
_entry.id   AF-A0A537R650-F1
#
_cell.length_a   1.000
_cell.length_b   1.000
_cell.length_c   1.000
_cell.angle_alpha   90.00
_cell.angle_beta   90.00
_cell.angle_gamma   90.00
#
_symmetry.space_group_name_H-M   'P 1'
#
loop_
_entity.id
_entity.type
_entity.pdbx_description
1 polymer ?
#
loop_
_entity_poly.entity_id
_entity_poly.type
_entity_poly.pdbx_seq_one_letter_code
_entity_poly.pdbx_strand_id
1 'polypeptide(L)'
;MSERPPISPRSPRAALEPEQLPPPPKRSKRARNPFVVVGNAIITLILVLMIGAGGAYIYGKQKIEAPGPLQEERIVNIPARAGMTDIADALQREGVIDNNRWAFIGAVLALKAR
;
A
#
# COMPACT_ATOMS: atom_id res chain seq x y z
N MET A 1 -29.51 -28.73 -12.39
CA MET A 1 -28.95 -29.71 -13.34
C MET A 1 -30.11 -30.22 -14.16
N SER A 2 -30.26 -29.72 -15.39
CA SER A 2 -31.30 -30.18 -16.30
C SER A 2 -30.68 -31.28 -17.15
N GLU A 3 -30.85 -32.54 -16.74
CA GLU A 3 -30.50 -33.68 -17.59
C GLU A 3 -31.41 -33.63 -18.83
N ARG A 4 -30.81 -33.36 -19.99
CA ARG A 4 -31.50 -33.55 -21.27
C ARG A 4 -31.56 -35.06 -21.54
N PRO A 5 -32.68 -35.59 -22.05
CA PRO A 5 -32.78 -37.01 -22.34
C PRO A 5 -31.69 -37.43 -23.34
N PRO A 6 -31.12 -38.64 -23.23
CA PRO A 6 -30.10 -39.11 -24.14
C PRO A 6 -30.65 -39.11 -25.56
N ILE A 7 -30.00 -38.34 -26.44
CA ILE A 7 -30.37 -38.27 -27.85
C ILE A 7 -29.93 -39.59 -28.46
N SER A 8 -30.86 -40.42 -28.92
CA SER A 8 -30.46 -41.67 -29.59
C SER A 8 -29.62 -41.32 -30.81
N PRO A 9 -28.40 -41.88 -30.98
CA PRO A 9 -27.54 -41.52 -32.09
C PRO A 9 -28.24 -41.86 -33.41
N ARG A 10 -28.36 -40.87 -34.29
CA ARG A 10 -29.04 -41.01 -35.59
C ARG A 10 -28.32 -42.01 -36.53
N SER A 11 -27.06 -42.33 -36.25
CA SER A 11 -26.28 -43.35 -36.95
C SER A 11 -25.06 -43.85 -36.14
N PRO A 12 -24.50 -45.04 -36.44
CA PRO A 12 -23.27 -45.54 -35.79
C PRO A 12 -22.05 -44.63 -35.95
N ARG A 13 -21.98 -43.89 -37.06
CA ARG A 13 -20.92 -42.91 -37.31
C ARG A 13 -21.05 -41.68 -36.41
N ALA A 14 -22.29 -41.26 -36.13
CA ALA A 14 -22.58 -40.14 -35.22
C ALA A 14 -22.29 -40.46 -33.75
N ALA A 15 -22.29 -41.73 -33.35
CA ALA A 15 -21.90 -42.14 -31.99
C ALA A 15 -20.38 -42.08 -31.75
N LEU A 16 -19.57 -42.07 -32.82
CA LEU A 16 -18.12 -41.99 -32.77
C LEU A 16 -17.59 -40.55 -32.92
N GLU A 17 -18.45 -39.61 -33.28
CA GLU A 17 -18.08 -38.20 -33.33
C GLU A 17 -18.04 -37.65 -31.90
N PRO A 18 -16.93 -36.97 -31.50
CA PRO A 18 -16.86 -36.32 -30.21
C PRO A 18 -18.01 -35.31 -30.07
N GLU A 19 -18.84 -35.50 -29.04
CA GLU A 19 -19.93 -34.57 -28.76
C GLU A 19 -19.35 -33.18 -28.46
N GLN A 20 -19.79 -32.17 -29.21
CA GLN A 20 -19.34 -30.80 -28.98
C GLN A 20 -19.80 -30.36 -27.59
N LEU A 21 -18.84 -30.15 -26.70
CA LEU A 21 -19.12 -29.62 -25.37
C LEU A 21 -19.86 -28.29 -25.49
N PRO A 22 -20.88 -28.04 -24.65
CA PRO A 22 -21.55 -26.75 -24.64
C PRO A 22 -20.53 -25.65 -24.35
N PRO A 23 -20.63 -24.48 -25.02
CA PRO A 23 -19.71 -23.39 -24.78
C PRO A 23 -19.77 -22.96 -23.31
N PRO A 24 -18.63 -22.55 -22.71
CA PRO A 24 -18.58 -22.17 -21.31
C PRO A 24 -19.63 -21.09 -20.99
N PRO A 25 -20.21 -21.11 -19.78
CA PRO A 25 -21.25 -20.17 -19.40
C PRO A 25 -20.75 -18.74 -19.57
N LYS A 26 -21.58 -17.89 -20.20
CA LYS A 26 -21.25 -16.48 -20.40
C LYS A 26 -20.99 -15.83 -19.04
N ARG A 27 -19.83 -15.20 -18.86
CA ARG A 27 -19.49 -14.42 -17.66
C ARG A 27 -20.62 -13.43 -17.33
N SER A 28 -20.86 -13.22 -16.04
CA SER A 28 -21.98 -12.41 -15.57
C SER A 28 -21.89 -10.96 -16.06
N LYS A 29 -22.97 -10.45 -16.67
CA LYS A 29 -23.05 -9.06 -17.15
C LYS A 29 -22.98 -8.05 -15.99
N ARG A 30 -23.43 -8.46 -14.79
CA ARG A 30 -23.45 -7.64 -13.57
C ARG A 30 -22.04 -7.31 -13.04
N ALA A 31 -21.08 -8.24 -13.19
CA ALA A 31 -19.68 -8.00 -12.84
C ALA A 31 -18.97 -7.02 -13.80
N ARG A 32 -19.57 -6.72 -14.97
CA ARG A 32 -19.09 -5.71 -15.93
C ARG A 32 -19.76 -4.34 -15.77
N ASN A 33 -20.53 -4.12 -14.71
CA ASN A 33 -21.11 -2.81 -14.43
C ASN A 33 -19.98 -1.81 -14.07
N PRO A 34 -19.79 -0.71 -14.82
CA PRO A 34 -18.74 0.28 -14.55
C PRO A 34 -18.77 0.80 -13.10
N PHE A 35 -19.95 0.98 -12.52
CA PHE A 35 -20.09 1.42 -11.12
C PHE A 35 -19.50 0.41 -10.13
N VAL A 36 -19.65 -0.89 -10.39
CA VAL A 36 -19.08 -1.95 -9.54
C VAL A 36 -17.56 -2.01 -9.69
N VAL A 37 -17.06 -1.85 -10.93
CA VAL A 37 -15.61 -1.84 -11.20
C VAL A 37 -14.94 -0.64 -10.55
N VAL A 38 -15.51 0.56 -10.72
CA VAL A 38 -15.00 1.80 -10.10
C VAL A 38 -15.10 1.73 -8.58
N GLY A 39 -16.23 1.26 -8.04
CA GLY A 39 -16.40 1.08 -6.60
C GLY A 39 -15.35 0.14 -5.99
N ASN A 40 -15.09 -1.00 -6.65
CA ASN A 40 -14.03 -1.91 -6.21
C ASN A 40 -12.64 -1.25 -6.27
N ALA A 41 -12.33 -0.50 -7.33
CA ALA A 41 -11.06 0.21 -7.45
C ALA A 41 -10.88 1.26 -6.34
N ILE A 42 -11.92 2.02 -6.01
CA ILE A 42 -11.89 3.01 -4.92
C ILE A 42 -11.66 2.33 -3.57
N ILE A 43 -12.42 1.28 -3.27
CA ILE A 43 -12.27 0.53 -2.01
C ILE A 43 -10.85 -0.06 -1.91
N THR A 44 -10.34 -0.63 -3.00
CA THR A 44 -8.98 -1.19 -3.05
C THR A 44 -7.94 -0.09 -2.82
N LEU A 45 -8.10 1.08 -3.43
CA LEU A 45 -7.20 2.21 -3.24
C LEU A 45 -7.20 2.69 -1.78
N ILE A 46 -8.38 2.87 -1.18
CA ILE A 46 -8.52 3.26 0.22
C ILE A 46 -7.85 2.24 1.14
N LEU A 47 -8.04 0.94 0.88
CA LEU A 47 -7.40 -0.12 1.65
C LEU A 47 -5.87 -0.06 1.56
N VAL A 48 -5.32 0.14 0.35
CA VAL A 48 -3.88 0.30 0.14
C VAL A 48 -3.36 1.53 0.89
N LEU A 49 -4.08 2.65 0.84
CA LEU A 49 -3.71 3.87 1.55
C LEU A 49 -3.77 3.68 3.08
N MET A 50 -4.78 2.99 3.61
CA MET A 50 -4.87 2.66 5.04
C MET A 50 -3.67 1.82 5.50
N ILE A 51 -3.33 0.76 4.75
CA ILE A 51 -2.19 -0.10 5.06
C ILE A 51 -0.89 0.69 4.97
N GLY A 52 -0.71 1.48 3.90
CA GLY A 52 0.47 2.32 3.71
C GLY A 52 0.63 3.36 4.82
N ALA A 53 -0.45 4.05 5.19
CA ALA A 53 -0.46 5.04 6.27
C ALA A 53 -0.17 4.38 7.63
N GLY A 54 -0.79 3.23 7.92
CA GLY A 54 -0.52 2.49 9.15
C GLY A 54 0.93 2.02 9.25
N GLY A 55 1.49 1.48 8.16
CA GLY A 55 2.89 1.08 8.08
C GLY A 55 3.85 2.26 8.24
N ALA A 56 3.60 3.37 7.56
CA ALA A 56 4.38 4.59 7.68
C ALA A 56 4.32 5.18 9.09
N TYR A 57 3.16 5.13 9.75
CA TYR A 57 2.99 5.60 11.13
C TYR A 57 3.81 4.76 12.11
N ILE A 58 3.74 3.43 12.02
CA ILE A 58 4.53 2.54 12.88
C ILE A 58 6.02 2.75 12.67
N TYR A 59 6.47 2.79 11.41
CA TYR A 59 7.86 3.01 11.06
C TYR A 59 8.38 4.37 11.54
N GLY A 60 7.60 5.43 11.30
CA GLY A 60 7.93 6.79 11.74
C GLY A 60 8.03 6.89 13.26
N LYS A 61 7.06 6.32 13.98
CA LYS A 61 7.09 6.26 15.45
C LYS A 61 8.35 5.56 15.95
N GLN A 62 8.66 4.39 15.40
CA GLN A 62 9.86 3.63 15.79
C GLN A 62 11.15 4.42 15.54
N LYS A 63 11.23 5.18 14.46
CA LYS A 63 12.40 6.00 14.14
C LYS A 63 12.57 7.22 15.04
N ILE A 64 11.48 7.85 15.47
CA ILE A 64 11.52 9.03 16.35
C ILE A 64 11.82 8.64 17.79
N GLU A 65 11.29 7.51 18.26
CA GLU A 65 11.49 7.00 19.63
C GLU A 65 12.80 6.22 19.80
N ALA A 66 13.51 5.94 18.70
CA ALA A 66 14.80 5.26 18.77
C ALA A 66 15.84 6.12 19.52
N PRO A 67 16.72 5.48 20.31
CA PRO A 67 17.83 6.20 20.94
C PRO A 67 18.72 6.82 19.85
N GLY A 68 19.05 8.10 20.04
CA GLY A 68 19.95 8.83 19.16
C GLY A 68 21.41 8.40 19.32
N PRO A 69 22.31 8.89 18.44
CA PRO A 69 23.72 8.51 18.44
C PRO A 69 24.55 9.14 19.59
N LEU A 70 23.94 10.04 20.36
CA LEU A 70 24.63 10.85 21.35
C LEU A 70 24.87 10.06 22.65
N GLN A 71 26.13 9.77 22.95
CA GLN A 71 26.55 9.00 24.13
C GLN A 71 26.76 9.85 25.39
N GLU A 72 27.11 11.13 25.20
CA GLU A 72 27.44 12.08 26.26
C GLU A 72 26.70 13.39 26.03
N GLU A 73 26.40 14.12 27.09
CA GLU A 73 25.73 15.41 26.99
C GLU A 73 26.56 16.39 26.15
N ARG A 74 25.91 17.03 25.17
CA ARG A 74 26.56 17.93 24.20
C ARG A 74 25.77 19.23 24.09
N ILE A 75 26.47 20.34 24.26
CA ILE A 75 25.92 21.69 24.05
C ILE A 75 26.21 22.12 22.62
N VAL A 76 25.16 22.49 21.87
CA VAL A 76 25.26 23.00 20.50
C VAL A 76 24.70 24.41 20.43
N ASN A 77 25.45 25.33 19.83
CA ASN A 77 25.01 26.71 19.64
C ASN A 77 24.23 26.85 18.33
N ILE A 78 22.96 27.25 18.42
CA ILE A 78 22.07 27.41 17.27
C ILE A 78 21.90 28.89 16.95
N PRO A 79 22.19 29.35 15.71
CA PRO A 79 22.02 30.74 15.32
C PRO A 79 20.58 31.22 15.50
N ALA A 80 20.41 32.48 15.94
CA ALA A 80 19.10 33.09 16.00
C ALA A 80 18.45 33.15 14.61
N ARG A 81 17.16 32.79 14.52
CA ARG A 81 16.38 32.70 13.27
C ARG A 81 16.80 31.58 12.30
N ALA A 82 17.58 30.60 12.76
CA ALA A 82 17.88 29.41 11.97
C ALA A 82 16.60 28.65 11.57
N GLY A 83 16.51 28.23 10.31
CA GLY A 83 15.42 27.40 9.82
C GLY A 83 15.55 25.95 10.28
N MET A 84 14.49 25.14 10.11
CA MET A 84 14.53 23.72 10.49
C MET A 84 15.66 22.95 9.81
N THR A 85 15.95 23.27 8.54
CA THR A 85 17.04 22.68 7.77
C THR A 85 18.40 23.06 8.34
N ASP A 86 18.61 24.34 8.67
CA ASP A 86 19.88 24.83 9.22
C ASP A 86 20.16 24.21 10.60
N ILE A 87 19.12 24.06 11.41
CA ILE A 87 19.16 23.36 12.70
C ILE A 87 19.54 21.90 12.50
N ALA A 88 18.88 21.19 11.58
CA ALA A 88 19.18 19.80 11.29
C ALA A 88 20.65 19.64 10.85
N ASP A 89 21.12 20.49 9.94
CA ASP A 89 22.49 20.44 9.44
C ASP A 89 23.51 20.76 10.55
N ALA A 90 23.21 21.70 11.45
CA ALA A 90 24.06 21.99 12.61
C ALA A 90 24.13 20.81 13.58
N LEU A 91 23.00 20.21 13.92
CA LEU A 91 22.93 19.04 14.81
C LEU A 91 23.61 17.81 14.19
N GLN A 92 23.50 17.63 12.88
CA GLN A 92 24.14 16.53 12.15
C GLN A 92 25.66 16.71 12.12
N ARG A 93 26.16 17.93 11.88
CA ARG A 93 27.60 18.25 11.94
C ARG A 93 28.20 18.00 13.32
N GLU A 94 27.44 18.27 14.37
CA GLU A 94 27.85 18.03 15.76
C GLU A 94 27.62 16.59 16.23
N GLY A 95 27.09 15.70 15.37
CA GLY A 95 26.86 14.29 15.69
C GLY A 95 25.72 14.04 16.68
N VAL A 96 24.84 15.02 16.91
CA VAL A 96 23.69 14.90 17.83
C VAL A 96 22.57 14.07 17.21
N ILE A 97 22.40 14.17 15.88
CA ILE A 97 21.44 13.39 15.11
C ILE A 97 22.15 12.53 14.07
N ASP A 98 21.50 11.43 13.67
CA ASP A 98 21.98 10.57 12.58
C ASP A 98 22.10 11.35 11.26
N ASN A 99 22.80 10.75 10.28
CA ASN A 99 23.02 11.29 8.93
C ASN A 99 21.74 11.39 8.06
N ASN A 100 20.57 11.58 8.67
CA ASN A 100 19.27 11.68 8.04
C ASN A 100 18.52 12.94 8.50
N ARG A 101 18.91 14.10 7.96
CA ARG A 101 18.22 15.39 8.19
C ARG A 101 16.70 15.34 7.96
N TRP A 102 16.23 14.49 7.05
CA TRP A 102 14.80 14.37 6.74
C TRP A 102 14.02 13.70 7.86
N ALA A 103 14.64 12.77 8.59
CA ALA A 103 14.02 12.16 9.77
C ALA A 103 13.81 13.22 10.87
N PHE A 104 14.80 14.10 11.10
CA PHE A 104 14.67 15.20 12.05
C PHE A 104 13.56 16.18 11.63
N ILE A 105 13.56 16.64 10.37
CA ILE A 105 12.53 17.57 9.87
C ILE A 105 11.14 16.93 9.96
N GLY A 106 11.01 15.66 9.54
CA GLY A 106 9.77 14.91 9.64
C GLY A 106 9.28 14.79 11.09
N ALA A 107 10.18 14.54 12.04
CA ALA A 107 9.87 14.47 13.46
C ALA A 107 9.38 15.82 14.01
N VAL A 108 10.07 16.92 13.68
CA VAL A 108 9.67 18.27 14.11
C VAL A 108 8.29 18.63 13.55
N LEU A 109 8.02 18.33 12.28
CA LEU A 109 6.71 18.55 11.67
C LEU A 109 5.62 17.70 12.32
N ALA A 110 5.90 16.43 12.58
CA ALA A 110 4.96 15.53 13.26
C ALA A 110 4.64 16.00 14.68
N LEU A 111 5.65 16.44 15.44
CA LEU A 111 5.48 16.95 16.81
C LEU A 111 4.77 18.30 16.83
N LYS A 112 5.00 19.17 15.84
CA LYS A 112 4.30 20.47 15.72
C LYS A 112 2.83 20.30 15.34
N ALA A 113 2.47 19.23 14.64
CA ALA A 113 1.10 18.95 14.24
C ALA A 113 0.23 18.39 15.39
N ARG A 114 0.84 18.05 16.53
CA ARG A 114 0.16 17.63 17.77
C ARG A 114 -0.22 18.84 18.61
#